data_AF-A0A0M3AQT9-F1
#
_entry.id   AF-A0A0M3AQT9-F1
#
_cell.length_a   1.000
_cell.length_b   1.000
_cell.length_c   1.000
_cell.angle_alpha   90.00
_cell.angle_beta   90.00
_cell.angle_gamma   90.00
#
_symmetry.space_group_name_H-M   'P 1'
#
loop_
_entity.id
_entity.type
_entity.pdbx_description
1 polymer ?
#
loop_
_entity_poly.entity_id
_entity_poly.type
_entity_poly.pdbx_seq_one_letter_code
_entity_poly.pdbx_strand_id
1 'polypeptide(L)'
;MLSSTIVRGDTAFPLPPVPAGTSLELAKHYTLMARSFASDDTDQWQHSKQAIRDFRPNCGADLATKLIAALHEMAPFLTNGSTGDAAINPGEFPTDLAFQMIAVAVNDALHMDTRSEWNRRLAAFDEARAADIAHAKLHGIDWGLPKEQLEAGYAMASKEVLEEDDRLGDVAGEAEDSLMEWPAPDATAFALKVLLAHGRMIDRYDDIVLAEAKHFSGRASR
;
A
#
# COMPACT_ATOMS: atom_id res chain seq x y z
N MET A 1 49.51 -17.90 40.44
CA MET A 1 48.04 -17.79 40.46
C MET A 1 47.65 -16.65 39.54
N LEU A 2 47.31 -16.96 38.29
CA LEU A 2 46.74 -16.00 37.35
C LEU A 2 45.29 -16.44 37.15
N SER A 3 44.36 -15.63 37.67
CA SER A 3 42.93 -15.82 37.46
C SER A 3 42.63 -15.41 36.02
N SER A 4 42.29 -16.39 35.19
CA SER A 4 41.85 -16.19 33.82
C SER A 4 40.42 -15.67 33.82
N THR A 5 40.26 -14.38 33.54
CA THR A 5 38.98 -13.79 33.12
C THR A 5 38.57 -14.44 31.81
N ILE A 6 37.43 -15.14 31.80
CA ILE A 6 36.83 -15.70 30.60
C ILE A 6 36.27 -14.54 29.77
N VAL A 7 36.97 -14.18 28.68
CA VAL A 7 36.45 -13.31 27.63
C VAL A 7 35.44 -14.14 26.83
N ARG A 8 34.14 -13.97 27.09
CA ARG A 8 33.08 -14.50 26.21
C ARG A 8 33.12 -13.71 24.91
N GLY A 9 33.20 -14.43 23.79
CA GLY A 9 33.38 -13.85 22.46
C GLY A 9 32.23 -12.94 22.05
N ASP A 10 32.55 -11.66 21.90
CA ASP A 10 31.75 -10.61 21.28
C ASP A 10 31.75 -10.80 19.74
N THR A 11 30.69 -11.37 19.18
CA THR A 11 30.40 -11.23 17.73
C THR A 11 29.14 -10.41 17.55
N ALA A 12 29.30 -9.10 17.65
CA ALA A 12 28.32 -8.10 17.27
C ALA A 12 28.24 -8.04 15.73
N PHE A 13 27.07 -8.32 15.15
CA PHE A 13 26.84 -8.18 13.71
C PHE A 13 26.35 -6.77 13.38
N PRO A 14 27.02 -6.00 12.50
CA PRO A 14 26.57 -4.66 12.13
C PRO A 14 25.19 -4.73 11.48
N LEU A 15 24.32 -3.79 11.84
CA LEU A 15 22.98 -3.73 11.27
C LEU A 15 23.04 -3.38 9.78
N PRO A 16 22.12 -3.95 9.00
CA PRO A 16 22.10 -3.73 7.56
C PRO A 16 21.84 -2.24 7.27
N PRO A 17 22.49 -1.68 6.23
CA PRO A 17 22.17 -0.35 5.76
C PRO A 17 20.70 -0.25 5.37
N VAL A 18 20.15 0.96 5.41
CA VAL A 18 18.81 1.23 4.86
C VAL A 18 18.77 0.70 3.42
N PRO A 19 17.84 -0.21 3.09
CA PRO A 19 17.71 -0.77 1.76
C PRO A 19 17.60 0.32 0.68
N ALA A 20 18.28 0.11 -0.44
CA ALA A 20 18.14 0.98 -1.60
C ALA A 20 16.67 0.97 -2.07
N GLY A 21 16.13 2.17 -2.37
CA GLY A 21 14.73 2.34 -2.78
C GLY A 21 13.75 2.65 -1.64
N THR A 22 14.24 2.79 -0.40
CA THR A 22 13.43 3.28 0.72
C THR A 22 12.98 4.73 0.48
N SER A 23 11.72 5.01 0.75
CA SER A 23 11.10 6.33 0.70
C SER A 23 11.90 7.32 1.55
N LEU A 24 12.13 8.52 1.00
CA LEU A 24 12.98 9.54 1.63
C LEU A 24 12.52 9.91 3.04
N GLU A 25 11.20 9.97 3.26
CA GLU A 25 10.60 10.27 4.56
C GLU A 25 10.92 9.18 5.60
N LEU A 26 10.72 7.91 5.26
CA LEU A 26 11.04 6.79 6.12
C LEU A 26 12.55 6.70 6.41
N ALA A 27 13.39 6.91 5.39
CA ALA A 27 14.84 6.94 5.55
C ALA A 27 15.31 8.06 6.51
N LYS A 28 14.65 9.23 6.49
CA LYS A 28 14.91 10.32 7.45
C LYS A 28 14.58 9.89 8.87
N HIS A 29 13.39 9.34 9.11
CA HIS A 29 13.00 8.90 10.45
C HIS A 29 13.89 7.77 10.98
N TYR A 30 14.28 6.82 10.13
CA TYR A 30 15.25 5.80 10.50
C TYR A 30 16.61 6.39 10.90
N THR A 31 17.13 7.33 10.11
CA THR A 31 18.40 8.00 10.39
C THR A 31 18.34 8.79 11.70
N LEU A 32 17.24 9.51 11.94
CA LEU A 32 17.02 10.24 13.20
C LEU A 32 16.93 9.29 14.38
N MET A 33 16.18 8.20 14.27
CA MET A 33 16.10 7.17 15.31
C MET A 33 17.49 6.62 15.67
N ALA A 34 18.31 6.26 14.67
CA ALA A 34 19.64 5.72 14.89
C ALA A 34 20.59 6.75 15.54
N ARG A 35 20.55 8.02 15.09
CA ARG A 35 21.38 9.09 15.66
C ARG A 35 20.99 9.45 17.09
N SER A 36 19.69 9.57 17.36
CA SER A 36 19.18 9.90 18.70
C SER A 36 19.48 8.82 19.72
N PHE A 37 19.47 7.56 19.29
CA PHE A 37 19.94 6.46 20.13
C PHE A 37 21.44 6.61 20.48
N ALA A 38 22.28 6.96 19.50
CA ALA A 38 23.71 7.16 19.72
C ALA A 38 24.05 8.39 20.59
N SER A 39 23.15 9.37 20.68
CA SER A 39 23.33 10.61 21.45
C SER A 39 22.56 10.64 22.77
N ASP A 40 21.94 9.52 23.19
CA ASP A 40 21.04 9.42 24.34
C ASP A 40 19.86 10.42 24.34
N ASP A 41 19.44 10.90 23.15
CA ASP A 41 18.28 11.78 22.98
C ASP A 41 17.00 10.94 22.96
N THR A 42 16.49 10.64 24.16
CA THR A 42 15.36 9.72 24.35
C THR A 42 14.07 10.23 23.70
N ASP A 43 13.81 11.55 23.74
CA ASP A 43 12.58 12.13 23.20
C ASP A 43 12.54 12.03 21.67
N GLN A 44 13.63 12.42 21.01
CA GLN A 44 13.74 12.32 19.56
C GLN A 44 13.77 10.86 19.10
N TRP A 45 14.37 9.96 19.89
CA TRP A 45 14.34 8.53 19.63
C TRP A 45 12.90 7.99 19.66
N GLN A 46 12.13 8.27 20.71
CA GLN A 46 10.73 7.83 20.81
C GLN A 46 9.85 8.43 19.70
N HIS A 47 10.02 9.72 19.38
CA HIS A 47 9.29 10.37 18.30
C HIS A 47 9.57 9.70 16.94
N SER A 48 10.83 9.45 16.64
CA SER A 48 11.23 8.84 15.36
C SER A 48 10.75 7.39 15.25
N LYS A 49 10.77 6.63 16.35
CA LYS A 49 10.19 5.28 16.40
C LYS A 49 8.70 5.29 16.09
N GLN A 50 7.95 6.20 16.72
CA GLN A 50 6.52 6.29 16.49
C GLN A 50 6.23 6.68 15.03
N ALA A 51 6.97 7.63 14.47
CA ALA A 51 6.85 8.01 13.06
C ALA A 51 7.13 6.82 12.11
N ILE A 52 8.13 5.99 12.39
CA ILE A 52 8.41 4.77 11.60
C ILE A 52 7.27 3.76 11.70
N ARG A 53 6.69 3.56 12.89
CA ARG A 53 5.57 2.63 13.11
C ARG A 53 4.33 3.07 12.32
N ASP A 54 4.02 4.36 12.37
CA ASP A 54 2.86 4.96 11.71
C ASP A 54 3.05 5.11 10.19
N PHE A 55 4.29 5.08 9.71
CA PHE A 55 4.59 5.16 8.29
C PHE A 55 3.98 3.97 7.52
N ARG A 56 3.16 4.27 6.51
CA ARG A 56 2.60 3.25 5.61
C ARG A 56 3.61 2.96 4.49
N PRO A 57 4.13 1.72 4.37
CA PRO A 57 5.11 1.39 3.35
C PRO A 57 4.50 1.42 1.95
N ASN A 58 5.23 1.97 0.99
CA ASN A 58 4.82 2.07 -0.41
C ASN A 58 5.57 1.08 -1.31
N CYS A 59 6.66 0.50 -0.81
CA CYS A 59 7.50 -0.44 -1.55
C CYS A 59 8.15 -1.47 -0.60
N GLY A 60 8.76 -2.51 -1.16
CA GLY A 60 9.38 -3.57 -0.37
C GLY A 60 10.58 -3.08 0.44
N ALA A 61 11.26 -2.03 -0.03
CA ALA A 61 12.35 -1.39 0.70
C ALA A 61 11.85 -0.63 1.94
N ASP A 62 10.65 -0.03 1.88
CA ASP A 62 10.03 0.58 3.05
C ASP A 62 9.68 -0.45 4.12
N LEU A 63 9.10 -1.57 3.69
CA LEU A 63 8.80 -2.70 4.57
C LEU A 63 10.05 -3.25 5.24
N ALA A 64 11.11 -3.48 4.46
CA ALA A 64 12.39 -3.93 4.97
C ALA A 64 13.00 -2.92 5.96
N THR A 65 12.88 -1.61 5.70
CA THR A 65 13.35 -0.57 6.63
C THR A 65 12.56 -0.57 7.93
N LYS A 66 11.22 -0.72 7.90
CA LYS A 66 10.40 -0.85 9.12
C LYS A 66 10.80 -2.08 9.94
N LEU A 67 11.06 -3.21 9.27
CA LEU A 67 11.57 -4.43 9.92
C LEU A 67 12.92 -4.18 10.59
N ILE A 68 13.88 -3.56 9.90
CA ILE A 68 15.19 -3.23 10.47
C ILE A 68 15.06 -2.27 11.66
N ALA A 69 14.19 -1.25 11.56
CA ALA A 69 13.96 -0.30 12.65
C ALA A 69 13.36 -0.95 13.89
N ALA A 70 12.47 -1.91 13.70
CA ALA A 70 11.87 -2.63 14.80
C ALA A 70 12.86 -3.66 15.41
N LEU A 71 13.74 -4.27 14.60
CA LEU A 71 14.86 -5.09 15.11
C LEU A 71 15.79 -4.26 16.01
N HIS A 72 16.04 -3.01 15.63
CA HIS A 72 16.78 -2.02 16.41
C HIS A 72 16.17 -1.74 17.79
N GLU A 73 14.84 -1.69 17.88
CA GLU A 73 14.14 -1.45 19.15
C GLU A 73 14.21 -2.67 20.08
N MET A 74 14.21 -3.88 19.51
CA MET A 74 14.20 -5.13 20.27
C MET A 74 15.55 -5.47 20.91
N ALA A 75 16.64 -5.18 20.20
CA ALA A 75 17.99 -5.47 20.64
C ALA A 75 18.83 -4.19 20.60
N PRO A 76 18.58 -3.22 21.52
CA PRO A 76 19.28 -1.96 21.52
C PRO A 76 20.72 -2.07 22.04
N PHE A 77 21.52 -3.12 21.73
CA PHE A 77 22.91 -3.20 22.23
C PHE A 77 23.89 -3.93 21.29
N LEU A 78 24.62 -3.12 20.52
CA LEU A 78 26.08 -2.92 20.57
C LEU A 78 26.41 -2.05 19.36
N THR A 79 26.56 -0.73 19.55
CA THR A 79 27.33 0.02 18.57
C THR A 79 28.72 -0.57 18.56
N ASN A 80 29.23 -1.02 17.41
CA ASN A 80 30.66 -1.28 17.29
C ASN A 80 31.38 0.00 17.77
N GLY A 81 32.07 -0.07 18.90
CA GLY A 81 32.71 1.09 19.55
C GLY A 81 33.76 1.78 18.68
N SER A 82 34.10 1.21 17.52
CA SER A 82 34.98 1.81 16.52
C SER A 82 34.25 2.49 15.34
N THR A 83 32.98 2.20 15.07
CA THR A 83 32.23 2.74 13.91
C THR A 83 30.86 3.37 14.24
N GLY A 84 30.25 3.07 15.39
CA GLY A 84 28.93 3.58 15.76
C GLY A 84 27.75 2.80 15.17
N ASP A 85 27.98 1.65 14.55
CA ASP A 85 26.92 0.84 13.92
C ASP A 85 26.32 -0.15 14.92
N ALA A 86 25.00 -0.19 15.05
CA ALA A 86 24.29 -1.07 15.99
C ALA A 86 24.38 -2.55 15.59
N ALA A 87 24.16 -3.46 16.54
CA ALA A 87 24.34 -4.91 16.37
C ALA A 87 23.37 -5.79 17.17
N ILE A 88 23.21 -7.06 16.75
CA ILE A 88 22.29 -8.05 17.36
C ILE A 88 23.05 -9.25 17.94
N ASN A 89 22.69 -9.69 19.16
CA ASN A 89 23.09 -10.96 19.77
C ASN A 89 21.93 -11.99 19.69
N PRO A 90 22.09 -13.12 18.95
CA PRO A 90 21.01 -14.09 18.76
C PRO A 90 20.59 -14.86 20.03
N GLY A 91 21.39 -14.86 21.10
CA GLY A 91 21.06 -15.54 22.35
C GLY A 91 20.04 -14.80 23.24
N GLU A 92 19.71 -13.55 22.91
CA GLU A 92 18.87 -12.65 23.73
C GLU A 92 17.55 -12.27 23.06
N PHE A 93 17.22 -12.89 21.92
CA PHE A 93 16.06 -12.52 21.09
C PHE A 93 14.74 -12.99 21.72
N PRO A 94 13.85 -12.10 22.22
CA PRO A 94 12.56 -12.52 22.76
C PRO A 94 11.60 -12.91 21.63
N THR A 95 11.12 -14.15 21.63
CA THR A 95 10.29 -14.74 20.56
C THR A 95 8.96 -14.03 20.35
N ASP A 96 8.36 -13.45 21.40
CA ASP A 96 7.00 -12.91 21.33
C ASP A 96 6.91 -11.58 20.56
N LEU A 97 7.95 -10.75 20.67
CA LEU A 97 8.03 -9.46 19.99
C LEU A 97 8.43 -9.63 18.51
N ALA A 98 9.20 -10.67 18.19
CA ALA A 98 9.49 -11.09 16.81
C ALA A 98 8.22 -11.50 16.05
N PHE A 99 7.28 -12.19 16.73
CA PHE A 99 5.97 -12.53 16.17
C PHE A 99 5.12 -11.30 15.85
N GLN A 100 5.08 -10.31 16.75
CA GLN A 100 4.33 -9.06 16.50
C GLN A 100 4.89 -8.30 15.30
N MET A 101 6.20 -8.29 15.12
CA MET A 101 6.84 -7.64 13.97
C MET A 101 6.62 -8.37 12.64
N ILE A 102 6.69 -9.70 12.65
CA ILE A 102 6.31 -10.50 11.47
C ILE A 102 4.85 -10.23 11.14
N ALA A 103 3.96 -10.14 12.13
CA ALA A 103 2.56 -9.81 11.90
C ALA A 103 2.37 -8.41 11.31
N VAL A 104 3.08 -7.37 11.81
CA VAL A 104 3.06 -6.02 11.23
C VAL A 104 3.61 -6.03 9.80
N ALA A 105 4.72 -6.72 9.55
CA ALA A 105 5.33 -6.76 8.23
C ALA A 105 4.51 -7.57 7.21
N VAL A 106 3.88 -8.66 7.65
CA VAL A 106 2.91 -9.42 6.86
C VAL A 106 1.69 -8.55 6.57
N ASN A 107 1.16 -7.85 7.57
CA ASN A 107 0.06 -6.92 7.38
C ASN A 107 0.43 -5.82 6.37
N ASP A 108 1.59 -5.19 6.52
CA ASP A 108 2.09 -4.15 5.61
C ASP A 108 2.32 -4.70 4.18
N ALA A 109 2.84 -5.93 4.05
CA ALA A 109 2.99 -6.60 2.75
C ALA A 109 1.63 -6.89 2.09
N LEU A 110 0.64 -7.36 2.86
CA LEU A 110 -0.72 -7.56 2.38
C LEU A 110 -1.35 -6.25 1.90
N HIS A 111 -1.08 -5.13 2.58
CA HIS A 111 -1.56 -3.81 2.16
C HIS A 111 -0.87 -3.32 0.87
N MET A 112 0.43 -3.59 0.71
CA MET A 112 1.14 -3.26 -0.53
C MET A 112 0.64 -4.06 -1.73
N ASP A 113 0.37 -5.35 -1.54
CA ASP A 113 -0.22 -6.21 -2.57
C ASP A 113 -1.61 -5.71 -2.96
N THR A 114 -2.43 -5.36 -1.96
CA THR A 114 -3.75 -4.75 -2.16
C THR A 114 -3.69 -3.47 -2.99
N ARG A 115 -2.76 -2.55 -2.69
CA ARG A 115 -2.61 -1.28 -3.42
C ARG A 115 -2.05 -1.47 -4.83
N SER A 116 -1.11 -2.39 -5.01
CA SER A 116 -0.50 -2.65 -6.33
C SER A 116 -1.50 -3.31 -7.27
N GLU A 117 -2.28 -4.27 -6.76
CA GLU A 117 -3.38 -4.89 -7.48
C GLU A 117 -4.49 -3.88 -7.80
N TRP A 118 -4.88 -3.05 -6.82
CA TRP A 118 -5.84 -1.96 -7.02
C TRP A 118 -5.44 -1.05 -8.19
N ASN A 119 -4.20 -0.56 -8.19
CA ASN A 119 -3.71 0.33 -9.24
C ASN A 119 -3.72 -0.35 -10.63
N ARG A 120 -3.42 -1.65 -10.68
CA ARG A 120 -3.46 -2.41 -11.95
C ARG A 120 -4.88 -2.52 -12.49
N ARG A 121 -5.85 -2.79 -11.61
CA ARG A 121 -7.28 -2.89 -11.96
C ARG A 121 -7.85 -1.54 -12.37
N LEU A 122 -7.49 -0.48 -11.65
CA LEU A 122 -7.88 0.88 -12.00
C LEU A 122 -7.35 1.28 -13.39
N ALA A 123 -6.08 0.97 -13.68
CA ALA A 123 -5.52 1.23 -15.00
C ALA A 123 -6.23 0.44 -16.11
N ALA A 124 -6.58 -0.82 -15.87
CA ALA A 124 -7.34 -1.63 -16.83
C ALA A 124 -8.76 -1.08 -17.07
N PHE A 125 -9.43 -0.62 -16.00
CA PHE A 125 -10.73 0.06 -16.12
C PHE A 125 -10.62 1.36 -16.91
N ASP A 126 -9.65 2.23 -16.57
CA ASP A 126 -9.44 3.50 -17.25
C ASP A 126 -9.11 3.29 -18.75
N GLU A 127 -8.29 2.30 -19.08
CA GLU A 127 -7.93 1.95 -20.46
C GLU A 127 -9.14 1.43 -21.24
N ALA A 128 -9.90 0.48 -20.67
CA ALA A 128 -11.10 -0.07 -21.30
C ALA A 128 -12.16 1.02 -21.53
N ARG A 129 -12.37 1.88 -20.52
CA ARG A 129 -13.34 2.97 -20.62
C ARG A 129 -12.91 4.05 -21.60
N ALA A 130 -11.62 4.35 -21.68
CA ALA A 130 -11.09 5.27 -22.69
C ALA A 130 -11.26 4.72 -24.10
N ALA A 131 -11.05 3.41 -24.31
CA ALA A 131 -11.23 2.77 -25.61
C ALA A 131 -12.70 2.80 -26.08
N ASP A 132 -13.63 2.46 -25.18
CA ASP A 132 -15.08 2.56 -25.38
C ASP A 132 -15.50 3.99 -25.78
N ILE A 133 -15.16 4.99 -24.97
CA ILE A 133 -15.48 6.40 -25.26
C ILE A 133 -14.85 6.88 -26.57
N ALA A 134 -13.60 6.51 -26.85
CA ALA A 134 -12.90 6.92 -28.06
C ALA A 134 -13.55 6.31 -29.31
N HIS A 135 -13.94 5.04 -29.26
CA HIS A 135 -14.64 4.36 -30.33
C HIS A 135 -15.98 5.03 -30.63
N ALA A 136 -16.84 5.21 -29.62
CA ALA A 136 -18.12 5.89 -29.77
C ALA A 136 -17.95 7.27 -30.44
N LYS A 137 -16.95 8.04 -29.98
CA LYS A 137 -16.68 9.39 -30.48
C LYS A 137 -16.23 9.42 -31.95
N LEU A 138 -15.45 8.44 -32.40
CA LEU A 138 -15.06 8.32 -33.81
C LEU A 138 -16.27 8.16 -34.74
N HIS A 139 -17.36 7.62 -34.22
CA HIS A 139 -18.61 7.38 -34.94
C HIS A 139 -19.70 8.43 -34.66
N GLY A 140 -19.33 9.57 -34.05
CA GLY A 140 -20.25 10.67 -33.78
C GLY A 140 -21.20 10.42 -32.61
N ILE A 141 -20.94 9.37 -31.82
CA ILE A 141 -21.65 9.07 -30.57
C ILE A 141 -20.83 9.67 -29.43
N ASP A 142 -21.30 10.79 -28.87
CA ASP A 142 -20.61 11.46 -27.76
C ASP A 142 -21.52 11.51 -26.53
N TRP A 143 -21.11 10.80 -25.48
CA TRP A 143 -21.80 10.68 -24.20
C TRP A 143 -21.96 12.02 -23.44
N GLY A 144 -21.26 13.08 -23.87
CA GLY A 144 -21.44 14.45 -23.37
C GLY A 144 -22.58 15.22 -24.03
N LEU A 145 -23.21 14.69 -25.08
CA LEU A 145 -24.31 15.34 -25.80
C LEU A 145 -25.67 15.09 -25.13
N PRO A 146 -26.68 15.94 -25.40
CA PRO A 146 -28.06 15.67 -25.01
C PRO A 146 -28.53 14.31 -25.53
N LYS A 147 -29.40 13.65 -24.75
CA LYS A 147 -29.89 12.29 -25.03
C LYS A 147 -30.42 12.13 -26.47
N GLU A 148 -31.12 13.13 -26.99
CA GLU A 148 -31.69 13.10 -28.35
C GLU A 148 -30.61 13.04 -29.44
N GLN A 149 -29.46 13.67 -29.20
CA GLN A 149 -28.31 13.64 -30.13
C GLN A 149 -27.55 12.32 -30.03
N LEU A 150 -27.45 11.76 -28.82
CA LEU A 150 -26.88 10.43 -28.59
C LEU A 150 -27.70 9.36 -29.33
N GLU A 151 -29.02 9.37 -29.18
CA GLU A 151 -29.94 8.44 -29.84
C GLU A 151 -29.89 8.57 -31.37
N ALA A 152 -29.79 9.80 -31.89
CA ALA A 152 -29.61 10.03 -33.32
C ALA A 152 -28.28 9.46 -33.84
N GLY A 153 -27.19 9.60 -33.07
CA GLY A 153 -25.89 9.01 -33.38
C GLY A 153 -25.97 7.48 -33.48
N TYR A 154 -26.58 6.83 -32.48
CA TYR A 154 -26.80 5.39 -32.47
C TYR A 154 -27.70 4.92 -33.63
N ALA A 155 -28.74 5.67 -33.98
CA ALA A 155 -29.63 5.33 -35.09
C ALA A 155 -28.95 5.40 -36.47
N MET A 156 -27.87 6.18 -36.60
CA MET A 156 -27.11 6.34 -37.85
C MET A 156 -25.88 5.43 -37.92
N ALA A 157 -25.49 4.78 -36.82
CA ALA A 157 -24.34 3.88 -36.76
C ALA A 157 -24.56 2.62 -37.61
N SER A 158 -23.49 2.12 -38.23
CA SER A 158 -23.56 0.83 -38.92
C SER A 158 -23.65 -0.30 -37.91
N LYS A 159 -24.12 -1.47 -38.36
CA LYS A 159 -24.22 -2.66 -37.51
C LYS A 159 -22.87 -3.02 -36.90
N GLU A 160 -21.79 -2.94 -37.66
CA GLU A 160 -20.43 -3.26 -37.22
C GLU A 160 -19.95 -2.30 -36.12
N VAL A 161 -20.32 -1.02 -36.20
CA VAL A 161 -20.03 -0.03 -35.15
C VAL A 161 -20.77 -0.38 -33.87
N LEU A 162 -22.06 -0.73 -33.97
CA LEU A 162 -22.86 -1.11 -32.80
C LEU A 162 -22.32 -2.38 -32.13
N GLU A 163 -21.96 -3.40 -32.91
CA GLU A 163 -21.39 -4.65 -32.37
C GLU A 163 -20.04 -4.43 -31.67
N GLU A 164 -19.20 -3.53 -32.18
CA GLU A 164 -17.92 -3.18 -31.54
C GLU A 164 -18.12 -2.29 -30.29
N ASP A 165 -19.10 -1.38 -30.30
CA ASP A 165 -19.46 -0.57 -29.14
C ASP A 165 -19.97 -1.46 -27.99
N ASP A 166 -20.85 -2.43 -28.29
CA ASP A 166 -21.31 -3.43 -27.32
C ASP A 166 -20.13 -4.23 -26.75
N ARG A 167 -19.22 -4.72 -27.60
CA ARG A 167 -18.03 -5.47 -27.18
C ARG A 167 -17.12 -4.66 -26.27
N LEU A 168 -16.88 -3.38 -26.58
CA LEU A 168 -16.05 -2.49 -25.76
C LEU A 168 -16.74 -2.13 -24.44
N GLY A 169 -18.06 -1.93 -24.47
CA GLY A 169 -18.88 -1.74 -23.29
C GLY A 169 -18.82 -2.93 -22.33
N ASP A 170 -18.85 -4.16 -22.85
CA ASP A 170 -18.70 -5.39 -22.07
C ASP A 170 -17.30 -5.47 -21.43
N VAL A 171 -16.24 -5.20 -22.19
CA VAL A 171 -14.85 -5.19 -21.67
C VAL A 171 -14.67 -4.13 -20.57
N ALA A 172 -15.23 -2.93 -20.76
CA ALA A 172 -15.22 -1.89 -19.74
C ALA A 172 -16.02 -2.31 -18.49
N GLY A 173 -17.16 -2.97 -18.68
CA GLY A 173 -17.98 -3.51 -17.59
C GLY A 173 -17.26 -4.60 -16.79
N GLU A 174 -16.56 -5.52 -17.45
CA GLU A 174 -15.75 -6.56 -16.79
C GLU A 174 -14.58 -5.95 -16.00
N ALA A 175 -13.93 -4.93 -16.56
CA ALA A 175 -12.85 -4.21 -15.87
C ALA A 175 -13.37 -3.42 -14.66
N GLU A 176 -14.56 -2.83 -14.78
CA GLU A 176 -15.27 -2.17 -13.68
C GLU A 176 -15.63 -3.16 -12.57
N ASP A 177 -16.26 -4.30 -12.90
CA ASP A 177 -16.60 -5.36 -11.94
C ASP A 177 -15.34 -5.85 -11.22
N SER A 178 -14.27 -6.11 -11.96
CA SER A 178 -12.97 -6.52 -11.42
C SER A 178 -12.39 -5.48 -10.45
N LEU A 179 -12.53 -4.18 -10.73
CA LEU A 179 -12.12 -3.10 -9.83
C LEU A 179 -13.04 -3.03 -8.59
N MET A 180 -14.35 -3.16 -8.79
CA MET A 180 -15.35 -3.10 -7.72
C MET A 180 -15.24 -4.27 -6.74
N GLU A 181 -14.88 -5.46 -7.19
CA GLU A 181 -14.66 -6.62 -6.33
C GLU A 181 -13.37 -6.54 -5.49
N TRP A 182 -12.38 -5.76 -5.92
CA TRP A 182 -11.08 -5.70 -5.23
C TRP A 182 -11.06 -4.67 -4.10
N PRO A 183 -10.62 -5.00 -2.86
CA PRO A 183 -10.68 -4.08 -1.74
C PRO A 183 -10.02 -2.71 -2.00
N ALA A 184 -10.72 -1.62 -1.66
CA ALA A 184 -10.14 -0.28 -1.75
C ALA A 184 -8.97 -0.11 -0.74
N PRO A 185 -7.78 0.33 -1.18
CA PRO A 185 -6.60 0.46 -0.30
C PRO A 185 -6.65 1.68 0.63
N ASP A 186 -7.52 2.66 0.37
CA ASP A 186 -7.72 3.86 1.17
C ASP A 186 -9.09 4.51 0.91
N ALA A 187 -9.40 5.56 1.68
CA ALA A 187 -10.69 6.24 1.60
C ALA A 187 -10.92 6.94 0.25
N THR A 188 -9.87 7.35 -0.46
CA THR A 188 -9.97 7.96 -1.79
C THR A 188 -10.39 6.93 -2.82
N ALA A 189 -9.77 5.75 -2.80
CA ALA A 189 -10.16 4.62 -3.64
C ALA A 189 -11.60 4.16 -3.36
N PHE A 190 -12.01 4.14 -2.09
CA PHE A 190 -13.39 3.84 -1.73
C PHE A 190 -14.38 4.88 -2.27
N ALA A 191 -14.05 6.18 -2.17
CA ALA A 191 -14.88 7.23 -2.74
C ALA A 191 -15.07 7.09 -4.25
N LEU A 192 -14.03 6.65 -4.98
CA LEU A 192 -14.13 6.35 -6.41
C LEU A 192 -15.16 5.23 -6.67
N LYS A 193 -15.13 4.13 -5.91
CA LYS A 193 -16.13 3.06 -6.03
C LYS A 193 -17.56 3.56 -5.81
N VAL A 194 -17.76 4.42 -4.81
CA VAL A 194 -19.08 5.02 -4.55
C VAL A 194 -19.56 5.83 -5.74
N LEU A 195 -18.67 6.60 -6.38
CA LEU A 195 -19.00 7.38 -7.58
C LEU A 195 -19.34 6.49 -8.78
N LEU A 196 -18.56 5.41 -9.00
CA LEU A 196 -18.82 4.43 -10.06
C LEU A 196 -20.18 3.75 -9.86
N ALA A 197 -20.46 3.28 -8.64
CA ALA A 197 -21.76 2.71 -8.29
C ALA A 197 -22.91 3.70 -8.44
N HIS A 198 -22.69 4.99 -8.15
CA HIS A 198 -23.72 6.01 -8.37
C HIS A 198 -24.01 6.27 -9.85
N GLY A 199 -22.97 6.22 -10.70
CA GLY A 199 -23.10 6.39 -12.16
C GLY A 199 -23.81 5.21 -12.85
N ARG A 200 -23.84 4.04 -12.22
CA ARG A 200 -24.38 2.78 -12.75
C ARG A 200 -25.33 2.17 -11.73
N MET A 201 -26.61 2.59 -11.73
CA MET A 201 -27.72 2.04 -10.91
C MET A 201 -27.23 1.27 -9.66
N ILE A 202 -27.01 2.04 -8.58
CA ILE A 202 -26.46 1.65 -7.26
C ILE A 202 -26.67 0.19 -6.87
N ASP A 203 -27.87 -0.35 -7.11
CA ASP A 203 -28.29 -1.72 -6.84
C ASP A 203 -27.28 -2.81 -7.27
N ARG A 204 -26.49 -2.59 -8.34
CA ARG A 204 -25.50 -3.57 -8.82
C ARG A 204 -24.34 -3.79 -7.85
N TYR A 205 -23.90 -2.74 -7.15
CA TYR A 205 -22.70 -2.78 -6.29
C TYR A 205 -22.99 -2.48 -4.82
N ASP A 206 -24.28 -2.41 -4.43
CA ASP A 206 -24.71 -2.02 -3.10
C ASP A 206 -24.10 -2.88 -2.00
N ASP A 207 -24.10 -4.21 -2.16
CA ASP A 207 -23.54 -5.13 -1.19
C ASP A 207 -22.03 -4.91 -0.98
N ILE A 208 -21.29 -4.67 -2.07
CA ILE A 208 -19.84 -4.41 -2.05
C ILE A 208 -19.55 -3.07 -1.37
N VAL A 209 -20.26 -2.01 -1.77
CA VAL A 209 -20.06 -0.66 -1.22
C VAL A 209 -20.43 -0.63 0.26
N LEU A 210 -21.52 -1.28 0.67
CA LEU A 210 -21.93 -1.38 2.08
C LEU A 210 -20.94 -2.21 2.91
N ALA A 211 -20.36 -3.27 2.35
CA ALA A 211 -19.32 -4.04 3.02
C ALA A 211 -18.07 -3.19 3.28
N GLU A 212 -17.57 -2.48 2.25
CA GLU A 212 -16.40 -1.60 2.40
C GLU A 212 -16.67 -0.38 3.29
N ALA A 213 -17.88 0.18 3.27
CA ALA A 213 -18.26 1.28 4.14
C ALA A 213 -18.09 0.93 5.63
N LYS A 214 -18.30 -0.33 6.03
CA LYS A 214 -18.06 -0.79 7.41
C LYS A 214 -16.59 -0.73 7.78
N HIS A 215 -15.70 -1.04 6.84
CA HIS A 215 -14.25 -0.96 7.04
C HIS A 215 -13.77 0.49 7.21
N PHE A 216 -14.32 1.44 6.47
CA PHE A 216 -13.90 2.85 6.52
C PHE A 216 -14.65 3.71 7.56
N SER A 217 -15.84 3.32 8.00
CA SER A 217 -16.65 4.08 8.97
C SER A 217 -16.19 3.95 10.43
N GLY A 218 -15.14 3.16 10.71
CA GLY A 218 -14.53 3.06 12.05
C GLY A 218 -15.46 2.51 13.13
N ARG A 219 -16.64 1.98 12.79
CA ARG A 219 -17.50 1.26 13.74
C ARG A 219 -16.96 -0.14 13.92
N ALA A 220 -15.87 -0.26 14.69
CA ALA A 220 -15.60 -1.48 15.42
C ALA A 220 -16.88 -1.83 16.20
N SER A 221 -17.44 -3.00 15.92
CA SER A 221 -18.46 -3.62 16.75
C SER A 221 -18.00 -3.52 18.20
N ARG A 222 -18.70 -2.72 19.00
CA ARG A 222 -18.57 -2.72 20.46
C ARG A 222 -19.11 -4.03 21.01
#